data_AF-A0A9X3B0C4-F1
#
_entry.id   AF-A0A9X3B0C4-F1
#
_cell.length_a   1.000
_cell.length_b   1.000
_cell.length_c   1.000
_cell.angle_alpha   90.00
_cell.angle_beta   90.00
_cell.angle_gamma   90.00
#
_symmetry.space_group_name_H-M   'P 1'
#
loop_
_entity.id
_entity.type
_entity.pdbx_description
1 polymer ?
#
loop_
_entity_poly.entity_id
_entity_poly.type
_entity_poly.pdbx_seq_one_letter_code
_entity_poly.pdbx_strand_id
1 'polypeptide(L)' 'MLPSGLADAGVYDAKDMAAIRSAVEAVCAELGIDREDSEGRERIAMHVMRSWALGRRTPLGLVQAGLDGAA' A
#
# COMPACT_ATOMS: atom_id res chain seq x y z
N MET A 1 -0.34 5.27 9.33
CA MET A 1 -0.04 4.10 10.18
C MET A 1 -0.40 2.87 9.35
N LEU A 2 0.50 1.89 9.19
CA LEU A 2 0.08 0.61 8.59
C LEU A 2 -0.70 -0.18 9.65
N PRO A 3 -1.74 -0.94 9.27
CA PRO A 3 -2.50 -1.75 10.22
C PRO A 3 -1.56 -2.70 10.96
N SER A 4 -1.53 -2.58 12.30
CA SER A 4 -0.62 -3.28 13.20
C SER A 4 -0.69 -4.81 13.13
N GLY A 5 -1.74 -5.37 12.51
CA GLY A 5 -1.93 -6.82 12.38
C GLY A 5 -1.11 -7.50 11.28
N LEU A 6 -0.47 -6.76 10.37
CA LEU A 6 0.20 -7.35 9.20
C LEU A 6 1.71 -7.59 9.38
N ALA A 7 2.37 -6.92 10.31
CA ALA A 7 3.75 -7.24 10.68
C ALA A 7 3.87 -8.64 11.34
N ASP A 8 2.77 -9.14 11.91
CA ASP A 8 2.72 -10.38 12.69
C ASP A 8 2.53 -11.65 11.84
N ALA A 9 2.09 -11.51 10.58
CA ALA A 9 1.77 -12.67 9.72
C ALA A 9 3.02 -13.43 9.21
N GLY A 10 4.24 -12.94 9.44
CA GLY A 10 5.48 -13.62 9.05
C GLY A 10 5.74 -13.76 7.53
N VAL A 11 4.90 -13.15 6.68
CA VAL A 11 4.97 -13.28 5.21
C VAL A 11 5.97 -12.30 4.58
N TYR A 12 6.24 -11.17 5.23
CA TYR A 12 7.07 -10.10 4.68
C TYR A 12 8.28 -9.85 5.58
N ASP A 13 9.48 -9.79 4.97
CA ASP A 13 10.66 -9.38 5.71
C ASP A 13 10.72 -7.85 5.91
N ALA A 14 11.69 -7.36 6.68
CA ALA A 14 11.84 -5.93 6.95
C ALA A 14 12.05 -5.08 5.68
N LYS A 15 12.65 -5.68 4.64
CA LYS A 15 12.92 -5.03 3.36
C LYS A 15 11.65 -4.94 2.51
N ASP A 16 10.86 -6.01 2.46
CA ASP A 16 9.55 -6.04 1.84
C ASP A 16 8.63 -5.00 2.48
N MET A 17 8.61 -4.94 3.82
CA MET A 17 7.80 -3.95 4.53
C MET A 17 8.26 -2.51 4.27
N ALA A 18 9.56 -2.26 4.08
CA ALA A 18 10.06 -0.94 3.69
C ALA A 18 9.65 -0.58 2.25
N ALA A 19 9.72 -1.54 1.33
CA ALA A 19 9.34 -1.34 -0.06
C ALA A 19 7.82 -1.12 -0.21
N ILE A 20 7.00 -1.89 0.52
CA ILE A 20 5.55 -1.69 0.58
C ILE A 20 5.22 -0.31 1.12
N ARG A 21 5.84 0.14 2.22
CA ARG A 21 5.64 1.49 2.75
C ARG A 21 5.95 2.57 1.70
N SER A 22 7.09 2.44 1.02
CA SER A 22 7.47 3.39 -0.03
C SER A 22 6.47 3.38 -1.20
N ALA A 23 5.94 2.22 -1.56
CA ALA A 23 4.93 2.10 -2.61
C ALA A 23 3.60 2.76 -2.20
N VAL A 24 3.14 2.55 -0.97
CA VAL A 24 1.92 3.20 -0.45
C VAL A 24 2.07 4.73 -0.46
N GLU A 25 3.20 5.26 0.02
CA GLU A 25 3.46 6.71 0.02
C GLU A 25 3.45 7.29 -1.40
N ALA A 26 4.09 6.62 -2.36
CA ALA A 26 4.10 7.03 -3.75
C ALA A 26 2.68 7.01 -4.36
N VAL A 27 1.93 5.93 -4.16
CA VAL A 27 0.56 5.81 -4.68
C VAL A 27 -0.36 6.87 -4.05
N CYS A 28 -0.27 7.13 -2.75
CA CYS A 28 -1.04 8.20 -2.11
C CYS A 28 -0.69 9.58 -2.70
N ALA A 29 0.58 9.86 -2.97
CA ALA A 29 1.00 11.12 -3.59
C ALA A 29 0.46 11.27 -5.02
N GLU A 30 0.53 10.22 -5.84
CA GLU A 30 -0.01 10.23 -7.21
C GLU A 30 -1.53 10.38 -7.24
N LEU A 31 -2.24 9.83 -6.25
CA LEU A 31 -3.69 9.94 -6.14
C LEU A 31 -4.17 11.20 -5.40
N GLY A 32 -3.25 12.05 -4.93
CA GLY A 32 -3.58 13.26 -4.19
C GLY A 32 -4.20 13.00 -2.80
N ILE A 33 -3.96 11.82 -2.22
CA ILE A 33 -4.42 11.48 -0.87
C ILE A 33 -3.52 12.17 0.16
N ASP A 34 -4.13 13.05 0.96
CA ASP A 34 -3.42 13.80 1.98
C ASP A 34 -2.79 12.87 3.04
N ARG A 35 -1.78 13.37 3.77
CA ARG A 35 -1.21 12.68 4.93
C ARG A 35 -2.19 12.62 6.09
N GLU A 36 -3.09 13.60 6.19
CA GLU A 36 -4.11 13.68 7.23
C GLU A 36 -5.30 12.72 6.99
N ASP A 37 -5.50 12.26 5.74
CA ASP A 37 -6.53 11.28 5.39
C ASP A 37 -6.11 9.85 5.79
N SER A 38 -6.14 9.58 7.09
CA SER A 38 -5.76 8.28 7.65
C SER A 38 -6.57 7.12 7.06
N GLU A 39 -7.84 7.36 6.74
CA GLU A 39 -8.77 6.32 6.27
C GLU A 39 -8.51 5.98 4.80
N GLY A 40 -8.32 6.99 3.95
CA GLY A 40 -7.91 6.81 2.55
C GLY A 40 -6.57 6.11 2.45
N ARG A 41 -5.57 6.54 3.25
CA ARG A 41 -4.25 5.91 3.27
C ARG A 41 -4.28 4.45 3.70
N GLU A 42 -5.15 4.09 4.65
CA GLU A 42 -5.32 2.70 5.07
C GLU A 42 -5.97 1.84 3.98
N ARG A 43 -6.97 2.38 3.27
CA ARG A 43 -7.57 1.71 2.10
C ARG A 43 -6.55 1.45 0.98
N ILE A 44 -5.73 2.46 0.65
CA ILE A 44 -4.64 2.33 -0.32
C ILE A 44 -3.64 1.27 0.14
N ALA A 45 -3.23 1.30 1.42
CA ALA A 45 -2.29 0.33 1.96
C ALA A 45 -2.78 -1.11 1.82
N MET A 46 -4.06 -1.37 2.13
CA MET A 46 -4.65 -2.70 1.97
C MET A 46 -4.61 -3.19 0.52
N HIS A 47 -4.90 -2.32 -0.45
CA HIS A 47 -4.91 -2.68 -1.87
C HIS A 47 -3.50 -2.88 -2.42
N VAL A 48 -2.57 -2.00 -2.07
CA VAL A 48 -1.14 -2.14 -2.42
C VAL A 48 -0.59 -3.46 -1.89
N MET A 49 -0.88 -3.81 -0.63
CA MET A 49 -0.46 -5.08 -0.04
C MET A 49 -1.09 -6.29 -0.74
N ARG A 50 -2.38 -6.23 -1.11
CA ARG A 50 -3.03 -7.30 -1.88
C ARG A 50 -2.38 -7.47 -3.25
N SER A 51 -2.07 -6.39 -3.96
CA SER A 51 -1.37 -6.45 -5.25
C SER A 51 0.04 -7.00 -5.09
N TRP A 52 0.73 -6.62 -4.01
CA TRP A 52 2.06 -7.11 -3.66
C TRP A 52 2.11 -8.63 -3.44
N ALA A 53 1.13 -9.16 -2.72
CA ALA A 53 0.95 -10.59 -2.48
C ALA A 53 0.70 -11.36 -3.78
N LEU A 54 0.01 -10.76 -4.74
CA LEU A 54 -0.27 -11.32 -6.07
C LEU A 54 0.90 -11.15 -7.06
N GLY A 55 2.06 -10.66 -6.60
CA GLY A 55 3.26 -10.44 -7.43
C GLY A 55 3.18 -9.22 -8.36
N ARG A 56 2.12 -8.40 -8.26
CA ARG A 56 1.91 -7.20 -9.07
C ARG A 56 2.63 -5.99 -8.46
N ARG A 57 3.96 -6.07 -8.47
CA ARG A 57 4.87 -5.09 -7.84
C ARG A 57 5.35 -3.99 -8.80
N THR A 58 4.83 -3.95 -10.02
CA THR A 58 5.21 -2.93 -11.01
C THR A 58 4.56 -1.60 -10.67
N PRO A 59 5.17 -0.45 -11.03
CA PRO A 59 4.60 0.87 -10.73
C PRO A 59 3.14 1.02 -11.16
N LEU A 60 2.82 0.59 -12.39
CA LEU A 60 1.45 0.62 -12.91
C LEU A 60 0.50 -0.30 -12.13
N GLY A 61 0.96 -1.50 -11.75
CA GLY A 61 0.14 -2.43 -10.96
C GLY A 61 -0.15 -1.95 -9.54
N LEU A 62 0.72 -1.12 -8.97
CA LEU A 62 0.56 -0.51 -7.65
C LEU A 62 -0.36 0.71 -7.70
N VAL A 63 -0.23 1.56 -8.73
CA VAL A 63 -1.16 2.68 -8.96
C VAL A 63 -2.57 2.18 -9.23
N GLN A 64 -2.73 1.12 -10.04
CA GLN A 64 -4.04 0.50 -10.28
C GLN A 64 -4.66 -0.03 -8.97
N ALA A 65 -3.86 -0.67 -8.12
CA ALA A 65 -4.33 -1.10 -6.81
C ALA A 65 -4.76 0.09 -5.93
N GLY A 66 -4.03 1.21 -5.99
CA GLY A 66 -4.45 2.43 -5.33
C GLY A 66 -5.79 2.97 -5.82
N LEU A 67 -5.99 3.00 -7.15
CA LEU A 67 -7.26 3.43 -7.75
C LEU A 67 -8.42 2.53 -7.30
N ASP A 68 -8.23 1.21 -7.25
CA ASP A 68 -9.22 0.25 -6.75
C ASP A 68 -9.60 0.52 -5.28
N GLY A 69 -8.68 1.05 -4.48
CA GLY A 69 -8.91 1.41 -3.07
C GLY A 69 -9.48 2.81 -2.82
N ALA A 70 -9.40 3.69 -3.82
CA ALA A 70 -9.91 5.06 -3.76
C ALA A 70 -11.36 5.19 -4.29
N ALA A 71 -11.79 4.26 -5.15
CA ALA A 71 -13.15 4.14 -5.68
C ALA A 71 -14.16 3.67 -4.61
#